data_AF-A0AAV5U628-F1
#
_entry.id   AF-A0AAV5U628-F1
#
_cell.length_a   1.000
_cell.length_b   1.000
_cell.length_c   1.000
_cell.angle_alpha   90.00
_cell.angle_beta   90.00
_cell.angle_gamma   90.00
#
_symmetry.space_group_name_H-M   'P 1'
#
loop_
_entity.id
_entity.type
_entity.pdbx_description
1 polymer ?
#
loop_
_entity_poly.entity_id
_entity_poly.type
_entity_poly.pdbx_seq_one_letter_code
_entity_poly.pdbx_strand_id
1 'polypeptide(L)'
;MLRKILFLPLLITGIRAACSDYYSNLQCTQSNPTLLQVDEGSTYSCTYDGMNSPGAPPIVPLCNIKCPSTSQLIAYLPDFGSKLYLTQASFDSATWTGTQTTPPTTNDLGSNVQFGCLGTPRCGPWIDDLGAQHVTICNVADTQATCNEDLSLAQCTCGPGYTGPTCSLLISMLNKVDPKIPLKPPAALLDVMPLLMAFLTPQQKKDLSWTLDEIIDSIDYELKEVDYQFAFTQIVDDVLGNCYTFNYANKTNSFDGLYHTRFAGQSRDFSIMVKLDPTEQVAWIESAAISTYIHAPGTPPTQGVLYSLRAASSDVIAMQKSITNLIDKCIKSRADLKQNYYADGDYTTDGCYSACYQDKVLEKCGCMDARYKKAD
;
A
#
# COMPACT_ATOMS: atom_id res chain seq x y z
N MET A 1 -21.30 2.12 54.08
CA MET A 1 -21.53 3.09 53.00
C MET A 1 -21.14 2.43 51.68
N LEU A 2 -22.13 1.91 50.96
CA LEU A 2 -21.97 1.39 49.59
C LEU A 2 -21.74 2.55 48.63
N ARG A 3 -20.68 2.50 47.82
CA ARG A 3 -20.57 3.30 46.59
C ARG A 3 -20.66 2.36 45.39
N LYS A 4 -21.69 2.61 44.58
CA LYS A 4 -22.12 1.86 43.40
C LYS A 4 -21.08 1.99 42.28
N ILE A 5 -20.66 0.86 41.72
CA ILE A 5 -19.98 0.77 40.44
C ILE A 5 -21.07 0.88 39.36
N LEU A 6 -21.03 1.95 38.57
CA LEU A 6 -21.91 2.16 37.43
C LEU A 6 -21.21 1.54 36.21
N PHE A 7 -21.67 0.36 35.77
CA PHE A 7 -21.34 -0.15 34.44
C PHE A 7 -22.12 0.66 33.42
N LEU A 8 -21.42 1.43 32.59
CA LEU A 8 -21.99 2.04 31.39
C LEU A 8 -21.85 1.00 30.26
N PRO A 9 -22.94 0.52 29.63
CA PRO A 9 -22.82 -0.27 28.42
C PRO A 9 -22.38 0.65 27.29
N LEU A 10 -21.24 0.37 26.67
CA LEU A 10 -20.91 0.92 25.37
C LEU A 10 -21.95 0.41 24.37
N LEU A 11 -22.85 1.29 23.95
CA LEU A 11 -23.65 1.10 22.75
C LEU A 11 -22.70 1.21 21.55
N ILE A 12 -22.26 0.05 21.05
CA ILE A 12 -21.64 -0.06 19.74
C ILE A 12 -22.74 0.27 18.72
N THR A 13 -22.75 1.50 18.22
CA THR A 13 -23.49 1.82 16.99
C THR A 13 -22.72 1.17 15.85
N GLY A 14 -23.24 0.04 15.37
CA GLY A 14 -22.65 -0.71 14.27
C GLY A 14 -22.45 0.16 13.03
N ILE A 15 -21.21 0.19 12.56
CA ILE A 15 -20.88 0.58 11.19
C ILE A 15 -21.63 -0.42 10.29
N ARG A 16 -22.60 0.07 9.50
CA ARG A 16 -23.38 -0.75 8.58
C ARG A 16 -22.51 -1.11 7.38
N ALA A 17 -21.93 -2.31 7.39
CA ALA A 17 -21.26 -2.88 6.22
C ALA A 17 -22.33 -3.29 5.17
N ALA A 18 -22.10 -2.94 3.91
CA ALA A 18 -22.88 -3.46 2.78
C ALA A 18 -22.67 -4.98 2.64
N CYS A 19 -23.61 -5.69 1.98
CA CYS A 19 -23.56 -7.14 1.70
C CYS A 19 -22.13 -7.56 1.29
N SER A 20 -21.41 -8.24 2.18
CA SER A 20 -20.07 -8.81 1.91
C SER A 20 -20.23 -10.32 1.90
N ASP A 21 -20.34 -10.93 0.74
CA ASP A 21 -20.16 -12.38 0.58
C ASP A 21 -18.79 -12.67 -0.07
N TYR A 22 -18.37 -13.93 -0.07
CA TYR A 22 -17.09 -14.36 -0.66
C TYR A 22 -16.99 -14.09 -2.19
N TYR A 23 -18.10 -13.69 -2.80
CA TYR A 23 -18.34 -13.61 -4.24
C TYR A 23 -18.45 -12.15 -4.73
N SER A 24 -18.47 -11.18 -3.81
CA SER A 24 -18.54 -9.75 -4.09
C SER A 24 -17.30 -9.04 -3.56
N ASN A 25 -16.40 -8.66 -4.48
CA ASN A 25 -15.33 -7.72 -4.17
C ASN A 25 -15.87 -6.30 -4.37
N LEU A 26 -16.13 -5.56 -3.29
CA LEU A 26 -16.74 -4.22 -3.32
C LEU A 26 -15.78 -3.11 -3.79
N GLN A 27 -14.94 -3.37 -4.80
CA GLN A 27 -13.99 -2.39 -5.32
C GLN A 27 -13.91 -2.45 -6.84
N CYS A 28 -14.73 -1.66 -7.53
CA CYS A 28 -14.39 -1.26 -8.90
C CYS A 28 -13.46 -0.04 -8.84
N THR A 29 -12.30 -0.12 -9.51
CA THR A 29 -11.16 0.83 -9.47
C THR A 29 -11.47 2.28 -9.87
N GLN A 30 -12.73 2.59 -10.19
CA GLN A 30 -13.22 3.90 -10.65
C GLN A 30 -14.55 4.30 -9.98
N SER A 31 -14.93 3.63 -8.89
CA SER A 31 -16.25 3.79 -8.27
C SER A 31 -16.14 4.03 -6.76
N ASN A 32 -17.16 4.64 -6.16
CA ASN A 32 -17.24 4.77 -4.72
C ASN A 32 -18.16 3.67 -4.14
N PRO A 33 -17.61 2.65 -3.47
CA PRO A 33 -18.40 1.56 -2.91
C PRO A 33 -19.19 1.93 -1.65
N THR A 34 -18.82 3.02 -0.97
CA THR A 34 -19.53 3.50 0.24
C THR A 34 -20.95 4.00 -0.04
N LEU A 35 -21.29 4.22 -1.31
CA LEU A 35 -22.60 4.72 -1.75
C LEU A 35 -23.59 3.61 -2.09
N LEU A 36 -23.17 2.35 -2.05
CA LEU A 36 -24.04 1.22 -2.35
C LEU A 36 -25.15 1.14 -1.30
N GLN A 37 -26.39 1.19 -1.77
CA GLN A 37 -27.57 1.05 -0.93
C GLN A 37 -28.08 -0.38 -1.03
N VAL A 38 -28.33 -0.99 0.13
CA VAL A 38 -28.95 -2.31 0.26
C VAL A 38 -30.36 -2.15 0.78
N ASP A 39 -31.32 -2.89 0.24
CA ASP A 39 -32.71 -2.85 0.73
C ASP A 39 -32.84 -3.71 2.00
N GLU A 40 -33.19 -3.09 3.13
CA GLU A 40 -33.22 -3.68 4.48
C GLU A 40 -34.46 -4.56 4.72
N GLY A 41 -34.69 -5.56 3.86
CA GLY A 41 -35.76 -6.54 4.01
C GLY A 41 -35.46 -7.70 4.97
N SER A 42 -34.20 -7.89 5.36
CA SER A 42 -33.80 -8.98 6.25
C SER A 42 -32.47 -8.66 6.91
N THR A 43 -32.41 -8.90 8.22
CA THR A 43 -31.20 -8.97 9.03
C THR A 43 -30.11 -9.79 8.34
N TYR A 44 -29.09 -9.14 7.78
CA TYR A 44 -27.87 -9.79 7.33
C TYR A 44 -26.67 -9.40 8.19
N SER A 45 -26.07 -10.44 8.77
CA SER A 45 -24.64 -10.57 8.99
C SER A 45 -24.18 -11.55 7.93
N CYS A 46 -23.62 -11.07 6.82
CA CYS A 46 -23.04 -11.93 5.79
C CYS A 46 -21.67 -12.43 6.30
N THR A 47 -21.70 -13.46 7.12
CA THR A 47 -20.55 -14.32 7.42
C THR A 47 -21.02 -15.75 7.21
N TYR A 48 -21.14 -16.16 5.95
CA TYR A 48 -21.26 -17.58 5.63
C TYR A 48 -19.89 -18.07 5.16
N ASP A 49 -19.20 -18.76 6.07
CA ASP A 49 -18.00 -19.51 5.78
C ASP A 49 -18.42 -20.93 5.34
N GLY A 50 -18.56 -21.12 4.03
CA GLY A 50 -18.92 -22.41 3.44
C GLY A 50 -17.89 -23.51 3.67
N MET A 51 -16.68 -23.21 4.17
CA MET A 51 -15.68 -24.24 4.46
C MET A 51 -15.89 -24.92 5.82
N ASN A 52 -16.73 -24.37 6.70
CA ASN A 52 -16.89 -24.85 8.08
C ASN A 52 -18.23 -25.50 8.43
N SER A 53 -19.18 -25.63 7.50
CA SER A 53 -20.43 -26.37 7.76
C SER A 53 -20.75 -27.43 6.69
N PRO A 54 -20.81 -28.73 7.03
CA PRO A 54 -21.34 -29.73 6.12
C PRO A 54 -22.86 -29.57 6.00
N GLY A 55 -23.34 -29.14 4.83
CA GLY A 55 -24.77 -28.98 4.52
C GLY A 55 -24.99 -28.21 3.22
N ALA A 56 -26.18 -28.35 2.62
CA ALA A 56 -26.59 -27.46 1.52
C ALA A 56 -26.67 -26.02 2.04
N PRO A 57 -26.21 -25.01 1.28
CA PRO A 57 -26.26 -23.63 1.72
C PRO A 57 -27.70 -23.24 2.06
N PRO A 58 -27.95 -22.51 3.16
CA PRO A 58 -29.28 -22.04 3.49
C PRO A 58 -29.83 -21.21 2.33
N ILE A 59 -31.11 -21.40 1.96
CA ILE A 59 -31.77 -20.56 0.94
C ILE A 59 -31.85 -19.14 1.51
N VAL A 60 -31.07 -18.23 0.93
CA VAL A 60 -30.89 -16.86 1.40
C VAL A 60 -31.94 -15.96 0.75
N PRO A 61 -32.71 -15.13 1.51
CA PRO A 61 -33.56 -14.11 0.90
C PRO A 61 -32.76 -13.09 0.07
N LEU A 62 -33.38 -12.57 -1.00
CA LEU A 62 -32.79 -11.66 -1.99
C LEU A 62 -31.96 -10.51 -1.35
N CYS A 63 -30.68 -10.34 -1.72
CA CYS A 63 -29.92 -9.08 -1.45
C CYS A 63 -30.00 -8.19 -2.70
N ASN A 64 -30.64 -7.03 -2.59
CA ASN A 64 -30.72 -6.04 -3.66
C ASN A 64 -29.72 -4.90 -3.42
N ILE A 65 -28.93 -4.58 -4.43
CA ILE A 65 -27.98 -3.47 -4.43
C ILE A 65 -28.39 -2.44 -5.47
N LYS A 66 -28.36 -1.17 -5.09
CA LYS A 66 -28.58 -0.01 -5.97
C LYS A 66 -27.64 1.13 -5.61
N CYS A 67 -27.50 2.08 -6.52
CA CYS A 67 -26.86 3.36 -6.24
C CYS A 67 -27.92 4.45 -5.99
N PRO A 68 -27.55 5.59 -5.36
CA PRO A 68 -28.41 6.76 -5.28
C PRO A 68 -28.88 7.19 -6.67
N SER A 69 -30.03 7.85 -6.79
CA SER A 69 -30.60 8.28 -8.08
C SER A 69 -29.69 9.20 -8.90
N THR A 70 -28.68 9.80 -8.28
CA THR A 70 -27.65 10.65 -8.90
C THR A 70 -26.45 9.86 -9.43
N SER A 71 -26.40 8.55 -9.23
CA SER A 71 -25.23 7.72 -9.49
C SER A 71 -25.61 6.47 -10.28
N GLN A 72 -24.70 6.00 -11.11
CA GLN A 72 -24.83 4.83 -11.96
C GLN A 72 -24.18 3.61 -11.30
N LEU A 73 -24.93 2.52 -11.10
CA LEU A 73 -24.34 1.27 -10.63
C LEU A 73 -23.48 0.65 -11.74
N ILE A 74 -22.27 0.24 -11.39
CA ILE A 74 -21.35 -0.50 -12.26
C ILE A 74 -21.10 -1.85 -11.64
N ALA A 75 -21.10 -2.88 -12.49
CA ALA A 75 -20.58 -4.20 -12.22
C ALA A 75 -19.34 -4.43 -13.09
N TYR A 76 -18.24 -4.85 -12.49
CA TYR A 76 -17.06 -5.33 -13.17
C TYR A 76 -16.99 -6.85 -13.02
N LEU A 77 -16.85 -7.55 -14.14
CA LEU A 77 -16.80 -9.00 -14.24
C LEU A 77 -15.33 -9.40 -14.42
N PRO A 78 -14.60 -9.80 -13.36
CA PRO A 78 -13.16 -10.06 -13.44
C PRO A 78 -12.84 -11.18 -14.43
N ASP A 79 -13.68 -12.22 -14.45
CA ASP A 79 -13.53 -13.39 -15.32
C ASP A 79 -13.54 -13.03 -16.82
N PHE A 80 -14.18 -11.90 -17.18
CA PHE A 80 -14.33 -11.45 -18.55
C PHE A 80 -13.62 -10.12 -18.84
N GLY A 81 -13.01 -9.49 -17.83
CA GLY A 81 -12.41 -8.15 -17.93
C GLY A 81 -13.38 -7.06 -18.40
N SER A 82 -14.68 -7.24 -18.21
CA SER A 82 -15.74 -6.39 -18.79
C SER A 82 -16.50 -5.62 -17.73
N LYS A 83 -17.02 -4.44 -18.12
CA LYS A 83 -17.83 -3.55 -17.26
C LYS A 83 -19.25 -3.49 -17.78
N LEU A 84 -20.22 -3.58 -16.88
CA LEU A 84 -21.65 -3.45 -17.16
C LEU A 84 -22.24 -2.31 -16.34
N TYR A 85 -23.11 -1.52 -16.95
CA TYR A 85 -23.83 -0.42 -16.31
C TYR A 85 -25.24 -0.88 -15.98
N LEU A 86 -25.58 -0.91 -14.69
CA LEU A 86 -26.80 -1.49 -14.17
C LEU A 86 -27.66 -0.43 -13.48
N THR A 87 -28.98 -0.59 -13.47
CA THR A 87 -29.86 0.22 -12.61
C THR A 87 -29.92 -0.35 -11.20
N GLN A 88 -29.83 -1.66 -11.07
CA GLN A 88 -29.83 -2.42 -9.82
C GLN A 88 -29.22 -3.81 -10.07
N ALA A 89 -28.77 -4.46 -8.99
CA ALA A 89 -28.35 -5.85 -9.01
C ALA A 89 -29.00 -6.62 -7.85
N SER A 90 -29.31 -7.91 -8.04
CA SER A 90 -29.80 -8.77 -6.97
C SER A 90 -29.06 -10.08 -6.91
N PHE A 91 -28.77 -10.53 -5.69
CA PHE A 91 -28.19 -11.84 -5.40
C PHE A 91 -29.26 -12.79 -4.84
N ASP A 92 -29.36 -13.97 -5.44
CA ASP A 92 -30.40 -14.97 -5.14
C ASP A 92 -29.86 -16.22 -4.42
N SER A 93 -28.68 -16.12 -3.79
CA SER A 93 -27.89 -17.21 -3.17
C SER A 93 -27.05 -18.08 -4.12
N ALA A 94 -27.20 -17.92 -5.44
CA ALA A 94 -26.40 -18.66 -6.42
C ALA A 94 -25.65 -17.75 -7.39
N THR A 95 -26.30 -16.70 -7.90
CA THR A 95 -25.70 -15.80 -8.89
C THR A 95 -26.16 -14.35 -8.69
N TRP A 96 -25.35 -13.42 -9.18
CA TRP A 96 -25.75 -12.03 -9.31
C TRP A 96 -26.54 -11.84 -10.59
N THR A 97 -27.68 -11.15 -10.51
CA THR A 97 -28.44 -10.72 -11.68
C THR A 97 -28.50 -9.21 -11.73
N GLY A 98 -28.18 -8.62 -12.89
CA GLY A 98 -28.13 -7.18 -13.12
C GLY A 98 -29.25 -6.71 -14.04
N THR A 99 -29.91 -5.62 -13.68
CA THR A 99 -30.92 -4.98 -14.55
C THR A 99 -30.28 -3.83 -15.34
N GLN A 100 -30.57 -3.73 -16.64
CA GLN A 100 -30.13 -2.64 -17.54
C GLN A 100 -31.33 -1.89 -18.13
N THR A 101 -31.12 -0.64 -18.56
CA THR A 101 -32.15 0.15 -19.26
C THR A 101 -32.35 -0.29 -20.72
N THR A 102 -31.37 -0.98 -21.31
CA THR A 102 -31.40 -1.48 -22.69
C THR A 102 -31.53 -3.01 -22.74
N PRO A 103 -32.25 -3.59 -23.71
CA PRO A 103 -32.35 -5.03 -23.87
C PRO A 103 -30.98 -5.68 -24.17
N PRO A 104 -30.66 -6.85 -23.58
CA PRO A 104 -31.47 -7.61 -22.62
C PRO A 104 -31.54 -6.89 -21.26
N THR A 105 -32.77 -6.73 -20.76
CA THR A 105 -33.07 -5.94 -19.55
C THR A 105 -32.53 -6.58 -18.27
N THR A 106 -32.26 -7.88 -18.30
CA THR A 106 -31.72 -8.65 -17.18
C THR A 106 -30.55 -9.48 -17.68
N ASN A 107 -29.43 -9.43 -16.97
CA ASN A 107 -28.21 -10.17 -17.30
C ASN A 107 -27.81 -11.01 -16.08
N ASP A 108 -27.48 -12.28 -16.32
CA ASP A 108 -26.77 -13.10 -15.35
C ASP A 108 -25.31 -12.65 -15.31
N LEU A 109 -24.84 -12.25 -14.14
CA LEU A 109 -23.51 -11.70 -13.90
C LEU A 109 -22.56 -12.76 -13.34
N GLY A 110 -23.07 -13.94 -12.98
CA GLY A 110 -22.28 -14.99 -12.34
C GLY A 110 -21.99 -14.70 -10.86
N SER A 111 -21.08 -15.50 -10.30
CA SER A 111 -20.71 -15.47 -8.88
C SER A 111 -19.44 -14.67 -8.58
N ASN A 112 -18.75 -14.10 -9.57
CA ASN A 112 -17.56 -13.27 -9.32
C ASN A 112 -17.77 -11.89 -9.92
N VAL A 113 -18.27 -10.96 -9.11
CA VAL A 113 -18.65 -9.62 -9.59
C VAL A 113 -18.18 -8.56 -8.60
N GLN A 114 -17.64 -7.47 -9.13
CA GLN A 114 -17.26 -6.29 -8.36
C GLN A 114 -18.24 -5.17 -8.60
N PHE A 115 -18.85 -4.63 -7.54
CA PHE A 115 -19.81 -3.53 -7.66
C PHE A 115 -19.25 -2.21 -7.19
N GLY A 116 -19.78 -1.12 -7.75
CA GLY A 116 -19.63 0.20 -7.17
C GLY A 116 -20.46 1.25 -7.89
N CYS A 117 -20.57 2.44 -7.28
CA CYS A 117 -21.31 3.55 -7.86
C CYS A 117 -20.37 4.50 -8.60
N LEU A 118 -20.62 4.69 -9.90
CA LEU A 118 -20.00 5.72 -10.73
C LEU A 118 -20.88 6.96 -10.74
N GLY A 119 -20.32 8.12 -10.42
CA GLY A 119 -21.06 9.37 -10.42
C GLY A 119 -21.46 9.86 -9.04
N THR A 120 -20.51 9.96 -8.11
CA THR A 120 -20.42 11.25 -7.42
C THR A 120 -19.58 12.19 -8.28
N PRO A 121 -19.89 13.49 -8.28
CA PRO A 121 -19.00 14.49 -8.83
C PRO A 121 -17.60 14.29 -8.21
N ARG A 122 -16.53 14.51 -8.99
CA ARG A 122 -15.15 14.55 -8.48
C ARG A 122 -15.01 15.51 -7.28
N CYS A 123 -15.97 16.42 -7.19
CA CYS A 123 -16.24 17.41 -6.15
C CYS A 123 -17.57 17.12 -5.46
N GLY A 124 -17.61 16.02 -4.69
CA GLY A 124 -18.73 15.68 -3.81
C GLY A 124 -18.42 15.90 -2.33
N PRO A 125 -19.45 15.93 -1.46
CA PRO A 125 -19.27 16.03 -0.02
C PRO A 125 -18.33 14.94 0.53
N TRP A 126 -17.41 15.34 1.40
CA TRP A 126 -16.42 14.44 2.01
C TRP A 126 -16.58 14.42 3.53
N ILE A 127 -16.39 13.27 4.17
CA ILE A 127 -16.43 13.15 5.64
C ILE A 127 -15.02 12.74 6.09
N ASP A 128 -14.43 13.49 7.01
CA ASP A 128 -13.11 13.18 7.55
C ASP A 128 -13.15 12.12 8.67
N ASP A 129 -11.97 11.71 9.15
CA ASP A 129 -11.80 10.67 10.17
C ASP A 129 -12.40 11.05 11.53
N LEU A 130 -12.75 12.33 11.73
CA LEU A 130 -13.42 12.85 12.92
C LEU A 130 -14.94 12.94 12.73
N GLY A 131 -15.46 12.50 11.58
CA GLY A 131 -16.87 12.54 11.22
C GLY A 131 -17.37 13.93 10.80
N ALA A 132 -16.47 14.89 10.55
CA ALA A 132 -16.85 16.22 10.10
C ALA A 132 -17.08 16.24 8.59
N GLN A 133 -18.19 16.84 8.17
CA GLN A 133 -18.57 16.93 6.76
C GLN A 133 -18.00 18.20 6.12
N HIS A 134 -17.32 18.01 4.99
CA HIS A 134 -16.70 19.02 4.16
C HIS A 134 -17.37 19.10 2.80
N VAL A 135 -17.26 20.26 2.14
CA VAL A 135 -17.83 20.49 0.81
C VAL A 135 -17.24 19.53 -0.22
N THR A 136 -15.91 19.34 -0.17
CA THR A 136 -15.14 18.37 -0.95
C THR A 136 -13.90 17.93 -0.18
N ILE A 137 -13.20 16.90 -0.67
CA ILE A 137 -11.89 16.49 -0.14
C ILE A 137 -10.84 17.61 -0.18
N CYS A 138 -10.98 18.58 -1.10
CA CYS A 138 -10.08 19.73 -1.21
C CYS A 138 -10.21 20.69 -0.01
N ASN A 139 -11.35 20.66 0.67
CA ASN A 139 -11.70 21.65 1.70
C ASN A 139 -11.40 21.21 3.12
N VAL A 140 -10.75 20.06 3.30
CA VAL A 140 -10.41 19.51 4.62
C VAL A 140 -9.44 20.44 5.37
N ALA A 141 -8.42 20.93 4.69
CA ALA A 141 -7.42 21.84 5.27
C ALA A 141 -7.51 23.28 4.73
N ASP A 142 -7.89 23.43 3.45
CA ASP A 142 -8.00 24.71 2.76
C ASP A 142 -9.46 25.03 2.44
N THR A 143 -10.06 25.87 3.28
CA THR A 143 -11.46 26.28 3.13
C THR A 143 -11.72 27.11 1.87
N GLN A 144 -10.67 27.60 1.20
CA GLN A 144 -10.76 28.36 -0.07
C GLN A 144 -10.45 27.51 -1.31
N ALA A 145 -10.09 26.23 -1.14
CA ALA A 145 -9.78 25.36 -2.26
C ALA A 145 -11.00 25.15 -3.16
N THR A 146 -10.75 25.16 -4.47
CA THR A 146 -11.77 24.91 -5.49
C THR A 146 -11.53 23.53 -6.10
N CYS A 147 -12.56 22.70 -6.12
CA CYS A 147 -12.48 21.38 -6.75
C CYS A 147 -12.87 21.46 -8.23
N ASN A 148 -12.14 20.73 -9.10
CA ASN A 148 -12.36 20.68 -10.54
C ASN A 148 -12.97 19.34 -10.97
N GLU A 149 -14.13 19.41 -11.62
CA GLU A 149 -14.79 18.24 -12.23
C GLU A 149 -14.11 17.75 -13.51
N ASP A 150 -13.34 18.60 -14.18
CA ASP A 150 -12.63 18.25 -15.42
C ASP A 150 -11.43 17.34 -15.12
N LEU A 151 -11.51 16.08 -15.58
CA LEU A 151 -10.46 15.07 -15.43
C LEU A 151 -9.11 15.45 -16.06
N SER A 152 -9.09 16.39 -17.01
CA SER A 152 -7.85 16.91 -17.59
C SER A 152 -7.12 17.93 -16.70
N LEU A 153 -7.80 18.42 -15.65
CA LEU A 153 -7.26 19.35 -14.67
C LEU A 153 -6.96 18.66 -13.34
N ALA A 154 -6.06 19.24 -12.55
CA ALA A 154 -5.80 18.80 -11.18
C ALA A 154 -7.10 18.85 -10.34
N GLN A 155 -7.32 17.83 -9.50
CA GLN A 155 -8.56 17.66 -8.75
C GLN A 155 -8.88 18.86 -7.86
N CYS A 156 -7.87 19.41 -7.19
CA CYS A 156 -8.01 20.59 -6.33
C CYS A 156 -7.13 21.74 -6.82
N THR A 157 -7.69 22.95 -6.79
CA THR A 157 -6.98 24.21 -6.97
C THR A 157 -6.90 24.90 -5.62
N CYS A 158 -5.69 24.98 -5.06
CA CYS A 158 -5.47 25.46 -3.71
C CYS A 158 -5.45 26.98 -3.62
N GLY A 159 -5.97 27.49 -2.51
CA GLY A 159 -5.90 28.87 -2.10
C GLY A 159 -4.49 29.29 -1.64
N PRO A 160 -4.30 30.59 -1.36
CA PRO A 160 -3.00 31.12 -0.97
C PRO A 160 -2.48 30.48 0.31
N GLY A 161 -1.31 29.85 0.24
CA GLY A 161 -0.67 29.22 1.40
C GLY A 161 -0.81 27.70 1.48
N TYR A 162 -1.53 27.07 0.55
CA TYR A 162 -1.72 25.61 0.48
C TYR A 162 -1.27 25.02 -0.86
N THR A 163 -0.89 23.75 -0.87
CA THR A 163 -0.46 23.02 -2.07
C THR A 163 -0.75 21.51 -1.96
N GLY A 164 -0.47 20.78 -3.04
CA GLY A 164 -0.72 19.33 -3.14
C GLY A 164 -2.05 18.99 -3.81
N PRO A 165 -2.29 17.70 -4.11
CA PRO A 165 -3.46 17.25 -4.87
C PRO A 165 -4.79 17.43 -4.12
N THR A 166 -4.76 17.51 -2.79
CA THR A 166 -5.92 17.74 -1.91
C THR A 166 -5.83 19.04 -1.11
N CYS A 167 -4.86 19.91 -1.40
CA CYS A 167 -4.64 21.17 -0.67
C CYS A 167 -4.40 21.02 0.84
N SER A 168 -3.93 19.87 1.29
CA SER A 168 -3.64 19.58 2.69
C SER A 168 -2.28 20.11 3.18
N LEU A 169 -1.38 20.50 2.28
CA LEU A 169 0.00 20.89 2.62
C LEU A 169 0.13 22.41 2.73
N LEU A 170 0.66 22.91 3.83
CA LEU A 170 0.97 24.33 4.03
C LEU A 170 2.28 24.73 3.32
N ILE A 171 2.23 25.76 2.49
CA ILE A 171 3.40 26.36 1.84
C ILE A 171 4.39 26.91 2.89
N SER A 172 3.92 27.34 4.06
CA SER A 172 4.81 27.76 5.15
C SER A 172 5.67 26.64 5.73
N MET A 173 5.21 25.38 5.66
CA MET A 173 6.03 24.20 5.98
C MET A 173 7.13 24.00 4.93
N LEU A 174 6.80 24.23 3.66
CA LEU A 174 7.75 24.18 2.55
C LEU A 174 8.76 25.32 2.60
N ASN A 175 8.37 26.53 3.01
CA ASN A 175 9.26 27.70 3.11
C ASN A 175 10.25 27.63 4.30
N LYS A 176 10.06 26.70 5.24
CA LYS A 176 11.08 26.36 6.25
C LYS A 176 12.24 25.57 5.64
N VAL A 177 12.03 25.02 4.46
CA VAL A 177 13.02 24.45 3.55
C VAL A 177 13.45 25.59 2.64
N ASP A 178 14.75 25.80 2.47
CA ASP A 178 15.38 26.95 1.83
C ASP A 178 14.50 27.69 0.78
N PRO A 179 14.16 28.98 0.99
CA PRO A 179 13.25 29.76 0.12
C PRO A 179 13.74 29.95 -1.33
N LYS A 180 14.93 29.45 -1.67
CA LYS A 180 15.49 29.47 -3.03
C LYS A 180 15.05 28.30 -3.91
N ILE A 181 14.34 27.31 -3.39
CA ILE A 181 13.89 26.15 -4.18
C ILE A 181 12.49 26.44 -4.74
N PRO A 182 12.33 26.74 -6.04
CA PRO A 182 11.01 26.90 -6.64
C PRO A 182 10.30 25.54 -6.70
N LEU A 183 9.47 25.25 -5.71
CA LEU A 183 8.66 24.03 -5.66
C LEU A 183 7.42 24.16 -6.57
N LYS A 184 7.50 23.56 -7.77
CA LYS A 184 6.42 23.08 -8.65
C LYS A 184 6.99 21.89 -9.43
N PRO A 185 6.23 20.87 -9.93
CA PRO A 185 4.97 20.21 -9.50
C PRO A 185 5.29 19.15 -8.39
N PRO A 186 4.39 18.19 -8.02
CA PRO A 186 4.70 17.07 -7.08
C PRO A 186 6.05 16.36 -7.31
N ALA A 187 6.56 16.32 -8.54
CA ALA A 187 7.89 15.78 -8.86
C ALA A 187 9.05 16.53 -8.18
N ALA A 188 8.98 17.85 -8.02
CA ALA A 188 10.01 18.60 -7.30
C ALA A 188 10.00 18.32 -5.79
N LEU A 189 8.86 17.90 -5.24
CA LEU A 189 8.78 17.47 -3.84
C LEU A 189 9.48 16.13 -3.64
N LEU A 190 9.33 15.19 -4.58
CA LEU A 190 10.08 13.92 -4.60
C LEU A 190 11.59 14.16 -4.56
N ASP A 191 12.09 15.09 -5.37
CA ASP A 191 13.53 15.39 -5.45
C ASP A 191 14.09 16.03 -4.16
N VAL A 192 13.25 16.78 -3.44
CA VAL A 192 13.66 17.50 -2.21
C VAL A 192 13.38 16.67 -0.95
N MET A 193 12.48 15.68 -1.01
CA MET A 193 12.08 14.88 0.16
C MET A 193 13.27 14.25 0.90
N PRO A 194 14.29 13.66 0.24
CA PRO A 194 15.47 13.13 0.93
C PRO A 194 16.23 14.21 1.72
N LEU A 195 16.27 15.46 1.23
CA LEU A 195 16.86 16.59 1.96
C LEU A 195 16.04 16.95 3.19
N LEU A 196 14.70 16.86 3.12
CA LEU A 196 13.83 17.11 4.28
C LEU A 196 14.03 16.04 5.35
N MET A 197 14.05 14.78 4.92
CA MET A 197 14.28 13.64 5.79
C MET A 197 15.66 13.70 6.43
N ALA A 198 16.67 14.27 5.77
CA ALA A 198 18.02 14.43 6.32
C ALA A 198 18.07 15.20 7.67
N PHE A 199 17.10 16.09 7.93
CA PHE A 199 17.02 16.83 9.20
C PHE A 199 16.38 16.05 10.35
N LEU A 200 15.76 14.90 10.06
CA LEU A 200 15.14 14.06 11.08
C LEU A 200 16.14 13.09 11.70
N THR A 201 15.96 12.81 12.99
CA THR A 201 16.74 11.78 13.67
C THR A 201 16.38 10.38 13.15
N PRO A 202 17.28 9.39 13.25
CA PRO A 202 16.98 8.02 12.83
C PRO A 202 15.71 7.43 13.48
N GLN A 203 15.41 7.79 14.73
CA GLN A 203 14.21 7.31 15.40
C GLN A 203 12.94 7.96 14.82
N GLN A 204 12.94 9.27 14.60
CA GLN A 204 11.81 9.95 13.96
C GLN A 204 11.51 9.40 12.57
N LYS A 205 12.54 9.05 11.79
CA LYS A 205 12.35 8.41 10.48
C LYS A 205 11.67 7.05 10.59
N LYS A 206 12.06 6.25 11.59
CA LYS A 206 11.44 4.94 11.86
C LYS A 206 9.97 5.08 12.24
N ASP A 207 9.67 6.04 13.12
CA ASP A 207 8.33 6.24 13.68
C ASP A 207 7.33 6.80 12.65
N LEU A 208 7.82 7.47 11.60
CA LEU A 208 7.00 8.03 10.50
C LEU A 208 6.73 7.04 9.37
N SER A 209 7.32 5.86 9.39
CA SER A 209 7.24 4.88 8.32
C SER A 209 6.50 3.63 8.79
N TRP A 210 5.97 2.86 7.83
CA TRP A 210 5.26 1.62 8.10
C TRP A 210 6.07 0.64 8.96
N THR A 211 5.37 -0.04 9.86
CA THR A 211 5.87 -1.10 10.72
C THR A 211 5.77 -2.47 10.04
N LEU A 212 6.43 -3.48 10.60
CA LEU A 212 6.43 -4.84 10.05
C LEU A 212 5.01 -5.45 10.05
N ASP A 213 4.27 -5.24 11.15
CA ASP A 213 2.91 -5.75 11.36
C ASP A 213 1.89 -5.09 10.43
N GLU A 214 2.14 -3.84 10.02
CA GLU A 214 1.32 -3.10 9.06
C GLU A 214 1.53 -3.61 7.63
N ILE A 215 2.75 -4.04 7.28
CA ILE A 215 3.07 -4.49 5.92
C ILE A 215 2.78 -5.98 5.72
N ILE A 216 3.03 -6.84 6.70
CA ILE A 216 2.89 -8.30 6.53
C ILE A 216 1.48 -8.75 6.90
N ASP A 217 0.81 -9.46 5.99
CA ASP A 217 -0.43 -10.18 6.29
C ASP A 217 -0.15 -11.60 6.76
N SER A 218 0.53 -12.36 5.90
CA SER A 218 0.87 -13.75 6.16
C SER A 218 2.18 -14.11 5.47
N ILE A 219 2.89 -15.08 6.05
CA ILE A 219 4.16 -15.60 5.52
C ILE A 219 4.25 -17.09 5.81
N ASP A 220 4.74 -17.83 4.82
CA ASP A 220 5.12 -19.22 4.98
C ASP A 220 6.43 -19.52 4.26
N TYR A 221 7.14 -20.50 4.79
CA TYR A 221 8.38 -20.99 4.21
C TYR A 221 8.44 -22.51 4.31
N GLU A 222 8.56 -23.18 3.16
CA GLU A 222 8.47 -24.65 3.07
C GLU A 222 7.20 -25.25 3.72
N LEU A 223 6.04 -24.60 3.56
CA LEU A 223 4.74 -24.98 4.17
C LEU A 223 4.73 -24.89 5.71
N LYS A 224 5.61 -24.07 6.29
CA LYS A 224 5.64 -23.79 7.72
C LYS A 224 5.44 -22.32 7.95
N GLU A 225 4.65 -22.01 8.96
CA GLU A 225 4.53 -20.66 9.49
C GLU A 225 5.92 -20.15 9.90
N VAL A 226 6.19 -18.89 9.55
CA VAL A 226 7.42 -18.20 9.88
C VAL A 226 7.10 -17.18 10.96
N ASP A 227 7.87 -17.21 12.05
CA ASP A 227 7.86 -16.11 13.00
C ASP A 227 8.53 -14.88 12.37
N TYR A 228 7.72 -14.03 11.73
CA TYR A 228 8.21 -12.91 10.93
C TYR A 228 8.93 -11.86 11.76
N GLN A 229 8.61 -11.69 13.05
CA GLN A 229 9.32 -10.74 13.91
C GLN A 229 10.79 -11.15 14.09
N PHE A 230 11.08 -12.45 14.06
CA PHE A 230 12.44 -12.98 14.13
C PHE A 230 13.10 -13.13 12.75
N ALA A 231 12.31 -13.42 11.71
CA ALA A 231 12.81 -13.70 10.38
C ALA A 231 13.24 -12.46 9.57
N PHE A 232 12.75 -11.27 9.96
CA PHE A 232 13.05 -10.02 9.28
C PHE A 232 13.99 -9.12 10.08
N THR A 233 14.93 -8.49 9.37
CA THR A 233 15.74 -7.39 9.89
C THR A 233 15.20 -6.07 9.35
N GLN A 234 14.90 -5.11 10.25
CA GLN A 234 14.55 -3.75 9.85
C GLN A 234 15.80 -2.96 9.44
N ILE A 235 15.74 -2.33 8.26
CA ILE A 235 16.76 -1.44 7.71
C ILE A 235 16.07 -0.13 7.35
N VAL A 236 16.59 0.99 7.85
CA VAL A 236 16.05 2.31 7.52
C VAL A 236 16.79 2.85 6.31
N ASP A 237 16.05 3.13 5.26
CA ASP A 237 16.50 3.80 4.05
C ASP A 237 16.03 5.27 4.05
N ASP A 238 16.91 6.17 3.63
CA ASP A 238 16.63 7.61 3.66
C ASP A 238 15.62 8.07 2.60
N VAL A 239 15.36 7.23 1.58
CA VAL A 239 14.41 7.48 0.50
C VAL A 239 13.16 6.62 0.65
N LEU A 240 13.33 5.34 1.00
CA LEU A 240 12.23 4.36 1.06
C LEU A 240 11.58 4.21 2.44
N GLY A 241 12.19 4.73 3.51
CA GLY A 241 11.70 4.56 4.88
C GLY A 241 12.11 3.22 5.50
N ASN A 242 11.21 2.58 6.24
CA ASN A 242 11.44 1.28 6.85
C ASN A 242 11.37 0.18 5.78
N CYS A 243 12.50 -0.49 5.57
CA CYS A 243 12.59 -1.71 4.78
C CYS A 243 12.74 -2.92 5.71
N TYR A 244 12.14 -4.05 5.34
CA TYR A 244 12.22 -5.29 6.09
C TYR A 244 12.85 -6.37 5.21
N THR A 245 13.98 -6.91 5.67
CA THR A 245 14.76 -7.88 4.90
C THR A 245 14.65 -9.26 5.52
N PHE A 246 14.00 -10.18 4.81
CA PHE A 246 13.98 -11.59 5.16
C PHE A 246 15.37 -12.21 4.97
N ASN A 247 15.82 -13.01 5.93
CA ASN A 247 17.04 -13.83 5.78
C ASN A 247 18.34 -13.01 5.54
N TYR A 248 18.45 -11.83 6.13
CA TYR A 248 19.68 -11.03 6.13
C TYR A 248 20.72 -11.64 7.09
N ALA A 249 21.70 -12.37 6.53
CA ALA A 249 22.75 -13.07 7.30
C ALA A 249 23.36 -12.26 8.46
N ASN A 250 23.68 -12.95 9.57
CA ASN A 250 24.22 -12.39 10.83
C ASN A 250 23.33 -11.35 11.55
N LYS A 251 22.21 -10.92 10.95
CA LYS A 251 21.23 -10.01 11.55
C LYS A 251 19.80 -10.58 11.57
N THR A 252 19.58 -11.74 10.96
CA THR A 252 18.32 -12.49 11.09
C THR A 252 18.32 -13.18 12.44
N ASN A 253 17.25 -13.00 13.23
CA ASN A 253 17.13 -13.59 14.56
C ASN A 253 16.60 -15.04 14.47
N SER A 254 17.02 -15.82 13.48
CA SER A 254 16.61 -17.23 13.36
C SER A 254 17.54 -18.13 14.19
N PHE A 255 16.99 -19.22 14.72
CA PHE A 255 17.70 -20.18 15.59
C PHE A 255 18.94 -20.80 14.92
N ASP A 256 18.92 -20.95 13.59
CA ASP A 256 20.00 -21.53 12.78
C ASP A 256 20.72 -20.49 11.88
N GLY A 257 20.45 -19.20 12.06
CA GLY A 257 21.07 -18.07 11.36
C GLY A 257 20.53 -17.76 9.96
N LEU A 258 20.14 -18.77 9.17
CA LEU A 258 19.58 -18.58 7.82
C LEU A 258 18.50 -19.60 7.46
N TYR A 259 17.47 -19.16 6.73
CA TYR A 259 16.49 -20.03 6.08
C TYR A 259 17.10 -20.62 4.80
N HIS A 260 17.10 -21.96 4.71
CA HIS A 260 17.68 -22.72 3.60
C HIS A 260 16.62 -23.56 2.90
N THR A 261 16.49 -23.41 1.59
CA THR A 261 15.54 -24.20 0.79
C THR A 261 16.14 -25.57 0.53
N ARG A 262 15.43 -26.64 0.89
CA ARG A 262 15.90 -28.01 0.69
C ARG A 262 15.54 -28.55 -0.69
N PHE A 263 14.38 -28.15 -1.21
CA PHE A 263 13.86 -28.60 -2.49
C PHE A 263 13.33 -27.43 -3.30
N ALA A 264 13.68 -27.37 -4.58
CA ALA A 264 13.07 -26.41 -5.50
C ALA A 264 11.61 -26.83 -5.78
N GLY A 265 10.68 -25.88 -5.69
CA GLY A 265 9.27 -26.08 -6.03
C GLY A 265 8.39 -25.01 -5.39
N GLN A 266 7.33 -24.63 -6.10
CA GLN A 266 6.39 -23.58 -5.65
C GLN A 266 5.63 -23.97 -4.37
N SER A 267 5.37 -25.26 -4.13
CA SER A 267 4.69 -25.68 -2.91
C SER A 267 5.58 -25.67 -1.66
N ARG A 268 6.87 -25.33 -1.77
CA ARG A 268 7.81 -25.28 -0.64
C ARG A 268 8.69 -24.03 -0.73
N ASP A 269 8.16 -22.97 -1.32
CA ASP A 269 8.89 -21.73 -1.52
C ASP A 269 8.81 -20.81 -0.28
N PHE A 270 9.25 -19.57 -0.47
CA PHE A 270 8.95 -18.44 0.39
C PHE A 270 7.71 -17.77 -0.18
N SER A 271 6.61 -17.82 0.56
CA SER A 271 5.33 -17.23 0.19
C SER A 271 5.00 -16.15 1.21
N ILE A 272 4.64 -14.97 0.70
CA ILE A 272 4.33 -13.80 1.53
C ILE A 272 3.15 -13.05 0.92
N MET A 273 2.20 -12.70 1.78
CA MET A 273 1.13 -11.76 1.48
C MET A 273 1.42 -10.45 2.21
N VAL A 274 1.39 -9.36 1.46
CA VAL A 274 1.68 -8.02 1.95
C VAL A 274 0.44 -7.14 1.86
N LYS A 275 0.23 -6.33 2.88
CA LYS A 275 -0.83 -5.33 2.97
C LYS A 275 -0.32 -4.04 2.35
N LEU A 276 -1.13 -3.46 1.48
CA LEU A 276 -0.89 -2.13 0.93
C LEU A 276 -2.22 -1.40 0.89
N ASP A 277 -2.32 -0.30 1.63
CA ASP A 277 -3.42 0.65 1.50
C ASP A 277 -2.98 1.84 0.63
N PRO A 278 -3.53 2.00 -0.59
CA PRO A 278 -3.21 3.15 -1.44
C PRO A 278 -3.57 4.50 -0.82
N THR A 279 -4.50 4.55 0.14
CA THR A 279 -4.90 5.79 0.82
C THR A 279 -3.86 6.31 1.80
N GLU A 280 -3.01 5.41 2.31
CA GLU A 280 -1.88 5.75 3.20
C GLU A 280 -0.61 6.15 2.42
N GLN A 281 -0.63 6.03 1.09
CA GLN A 281 0.50 6.42 0.27
C GLN A 281 0.64 7.95 0.20
N VAL A 282 1.89 8.41 0.16
CA VAL A 282 2.17 9.81 -0.12
C VAL A 282 1.62 10.20 -1.50
N ALA A 283 0.91 11.32 -1.56
CA ALA A 283 0.04 11.66 -2.69
C ALA A 283 0.75 11.94 -4.04
N TRP A 284 2.08 11.91 -4.07
CA TRP A 284 2.91 12.05 -5.27
C TRP A 284 3.41 10.71 -5.84
N ILE A 285 3.17 9.59 -5.14
CA ILE A 285 3.45 8.26 -5.68
C ILE A 285 2.23 7.80 -6.46
N GLU A 286 2.40 7.61 -7.77
CA GLU A 286 1.31 7.29 -8.69
C GLU A 286 1.03 5.78 -8.78
N SER A 287 1.88 4.94 -8.18
CA SER A 287 1.82 3.48 -8.30
C SER A 287 1.59 2.82 -6.96
N ALA A 288 0.44 2.15 -6.81
CA ALA A 288 0.15 1.25 -5.70
C ALA A 288 0.91 -0.08 -5.90
N ALA A 289 2.16 -0.11 -5.46
CA ALA A 289 3.02 -1.28 -5.54
C ALA A 289 3.96 -1.37 -4.33
N ILE A 290 4.34 -2.59 -3.96
CA ILE A 290 5.40 -2.86 -3.00
C ILE A 290 6.66 -3.22 -3.76
N SER A 291 7.74 -2.50 -3.46
CA SER A 291 9.05 -2.75 -4.04
C SER A 291 9.85 -3.70 -3.18
N THR A 292 10.30 -4.80 -3.79
CA THR A 292 11.09 -5.86 -3.18
C THR A 292 12.46 -5.90 -3.85
N TYR A 293 13.51 -5.95 -3.03
CA TYR A 293 14.87 -6.18 -3.53
C TYR A 293 15.28 -7.62 -3.27
N ILE A 294 15.77 -8.30 -4.31
CA ILE A 294 16.30 -9.65 -4.22
C ILE A 294 17.83 -9.55 -4.24
N HIS A 295 18.46 -9.98 -3.15
CA HIS A 295 19.90 -9.86 -2.98
C HIS A 295 20.48 -11.06 -2.21
N ALA A 296 21.81 -11.16 -2.19
CA ALA A 296 22.50 -12.19 -1.44
C ALA A 296 22.46 -11.89 0.08
N PRO A 297 22.40 -12.91 0.95
CA PRO A 297 22.48 -12.70 2.39
C PRO A 297 23.74 -11.89 2.76
N GLY A 298 23.59 -10.95 3.70
CA GLY A 298 24.69 -10.11 4.15
C GLY A 298 25.03 -8.92 3.25
N THR A 299 24.45 -8.79 2.05
CA THR A 299 24.68 -7.62 1.17
C THR A 299 23.60 -6.54 1.31
N PRO A 300 23.90 -5.25 1.08
CA PRO A 300 22.89 -4.18 1.13
C PRO A 300 21.67 -4.46 0.22
N PRO A 301 20.41 -4.33 0.73
CA PRO A 301 19.23 -4.64 -0.06
C PRO A 301 19.08 -3.79 -1.32
N THR A 302 19.34 -2.50 -1.25
CA THR A 302 19.19 -1.54 -2.37
C THR A 302 20.10 -1.82 -3.56
N GLN A 303 21.06 -2.74 -3.42
CA GLN A 303 21.97 -3.19 -4.47
C GLN A 303 21.56 -4.54 -5.06
N GLY A 304 20.42 -5.08 -4.62
CA GLY A 304 19.77 -6.22 -5.21
C GLY A 304 19.03 -5.88 -6.50
N VAL A 305 18.43 -6.91 -7.08
CA VAL A 305 17.50 -6.75 -8.20
C VAL A 305 16.19 -6.21 -7.65
N LEU A 306 15.75 -5.05 -8.14
CA LEU A 306 14.46 -4.46 -7.81
C LEU A 306 13.34 -5.19 -8.58
N TYR A 307 12.31 -5.56 -7.84
CA TYR A 307 11.05 -6.08 -8.36
C TYR A 307 9.89 -5.32 -7.70
N SER A 308 8.86 -4.95 -8.45
CA SER A 308 7.70 -4.22 -7.89
C SER A 308 6.44 -5.05 -8.06
N LEU A 309 5.87 -5.51 -6.95
CA LEU A 309 4.61 -6.24 -6.91
C LEU A 309 3.45 -5.23 -6.89
N ARG A 310 2.54 -5.35 -7.85
CA ARG A 310 1.36 -4.45 -7.92
C ARG A 310 0.33 -4.84 -6.85
N ALA A 311 -0.39 -3.84 -6.32
CA ALA A 311 -1.57 -4.10 -5.51
C ALA A 311 -2.56 -5.04 -6.23
N ALA A 312 -3.23 -5.91 -5.45
CA ALA A 312 -4.19 -6.89 -5.94
C ALA A 312 -3.63 -7.86 -7.02
N SER A 313 -2.33 -8.12 -7.01
CA SER A 313 -1.68 -9.11 -7.87
C SER A 313 -0.90 -10.13 -7.05
N SER A 314 -0.68 -11.30 -7.65
CA SER A 314 0.14 -12.37 -7.10
C SER A 314 1.11 -12.83 -8.18
N ASP A 315 2.40 -12.74 -7.88
CA ASP A 315 3.47 -13.05 -8.82
C ASP A 315 4.37 -14.15 -8.26
N VAL A 316 4.84 -15.03 -9.14
CA VAL A 316 5.77 -16.12 -8.81
C VAL A 316 7.15 -15.78 -9.36
N ILE A 317 8.13 -15.62 -8.47
CA ILE A 317 9.50 -15.27 -8.84
C ILE A 317 10.38 -16.52 -8.75
N ALA A 318 10.72 -17.09 -9.91
CA ALA A 318 11.67 -18.19 -10.00
C ALA A 318 13.11 -17.66 -10.10
N MET A 319 13.97 -18.06 -9.16
CA MET A 319 15.36 -17.61 -9.09
C MET A 319 16.34 -18.71 -9.49
N GLN A 320 17.38 -18.33 -10.23
CA GLN A 320 18.54 -19.18 -10.51
C GLN A 320 19.80 -18.54 -9.93
N LYS A 321 20.48 -19.25 -9.02
CA LYS A 321 21.75 -18.80 -8.46
C LYS A 321 22.89 -19.11 -9.44
N SER A 322 23.61 -18.08 -9.87
CA SER A 322 24.88 -18.21 -10.59
C SER A 322 26.02 -17.70 -9.73
N ILE A 323 27.13 -18.44 -9.68
CA ILE A 323 28.34 -18.05 -8.96
C ILE A 323 29.45 -17.89 -9.99
N THR A 324 29.97 -16.66 -10.11
CA THR A 324 31.09 -16.36 -10.99
C THR A 324 32.35 -16.16 -10.16
N ASN A 325 33.34 -17.03 -10.35
CA ASN A 325 34.64 -16.87 -9.71
C ASN A 325 35.52 -15.95 -10.54
N LEU A 326 35.90 -14.81 -9.97
CA LEU A 326 36.84 -13.88 -10.57
C LEU A 326 38.28 -14.38 -10.35
N ILE A 327 39.12 -14.24 -11.38
CA ILE A 327 40.43 -14.93 -11.46
C ILE A 327 41.59 -14.10 -10.85
N ASP A 328 41.51 -12.77 -10.87
CA ASP A 328 42.59 -11.88 -10.39
C ASP A 328 42.03 -10.56 -9.82
N LYS A 329 42.81 -9.91 -8.93
CA LYS A 329 42.56 -8.57 -8.33
C LYS A 329 41.23 -8.40 -7.60
N CYS A 330 40.80 -9.44 -6.89
CA CYS A 330 39.57 -9.41 -6.11
C CYS A 330 39.80 -8.91 -4.68
N ILE A 331 38.92 -8.02 -4.23
CA ILE A 331 38.74 -7.69 -2.81
C ILE A 331 37.98 -8.86 -2.19
N LYS A 332 38.53 -9.49 -1.16
CA LYS A 332 37.90 -10.64 -0.50
C LYS A 332 37.06 -10.23 0.69
N SER A 333 37.41 -9.11 1.31
CA SER A 333 36.70 -8.58 2.47
C SER A 333 36.79 -7.06 2.52
N ARG A 334 35.95 -6.44 3.35
CA ARG A 334 36.03 -4.99 3.62
C ARG A 334 37.39 -4.55 4.16
N ALA A 335 38.12 -5.44 4.84
CA ALA A 335 39.44 -5.12 5.38
C ALA A 335 40.49 -4.87 4.28
N ASP A 336 40.26 -5.37 3.07
CA ASP A 336 41.17 -5.16 1.93
C ASP A 336 40.93 -3.81 1.21
N LEU A 337 39.87 -3.07 1.61
CA LEU A 337 39.52 -1.79 1.01
C LEU A 337 40.49 -0.70 1.46
N LYS A 338 40.96 0.09 0.48
CA LYS A 338 41.82 1.25 0.71
C LYS A 338 41.03 2.55 0.88
N GLN A 339 39.74 2.53 0.56
CA GLN A 339 38.84 3.66 0.66
C GLN A 339 37.74 3.41 1.70
N ASN A 340 37.00 4.46 2.02
CA ASN A 340 35.83 4.37 2.88
C ASN A 340 34.74 3.51 2.24
N TYR A 341 33.91 2.92 3.09
CA TYR A 341 32.75 2.14 2.68
C TYR A 341 31.63 2.33 3.70
N TYR A 342 30.50 2.86 3.26
CA TYR A 342 29.42 3.32 4.15
C TYR A 342 28.19 2.40 4.20
N ALA A 343 28.07 1.44 3.29
CA ALA A 343 26.90 0.55 3.29
C ALA A 343 27.01 -0.53 4.38
N ASP A 344 25.87 -1.03 4.85
CA ASP A 344 25.80 -2.15 5.79
C ASP A 344 26.26 -3.48 5.17
N GLY A 345 26.64 -4.46 5.99
CA GLY A 345 26.81 -5.85 5.52
C GLY A 345 28.19 -6.20 4.94
N ASP A 346 28.23 -6.85 3.78
CA ASP A 346 29.44 -7.27 3.05
C ASP A 346 29.84 -6.26 1.97
N TYR A 347 31.01 -6.45 1.35
CA TYR A 347 31.47 -5.62 0.24
C TYR A 347 30.68 -5.91 -1.04
N THR A 348 30.31 -4.84 -1.74
CA THR A 348 29.78 -4.89 -3.10
C THR A 348 30.44 -3.81 -3.97
N THR A 349 30.37 -4.00 -5.29
CA THR A 349 30.83 -2.99 -6.26
C THR A 349 30.03 -1.70 -6.15
N ASP A 350 28.71 -1.79 -5.98
CA ASP A 350 27.84 -0.61 -5.99
C ASP A 350 27.97 0.18 -4.70
N GLY A 351 28.24 -0.49 -3.57
CA GLY A 351 28.56 0.17 -2.30
C GLY A 351 29.88 0.93 -2.38
N CYS A 352 30.86 0.37 -3.09
CA CYS A 352 32.14 1.01 -3.36
C CYS A 352 31.98 2.28 -4.20
N TYR A 353 31.21 2.22 -5.29
CA TYR A 353 30.93 3.39 -6.12
C TYR A 353 30.15 4.46 -5.35
N SER A 354 29.17 4.06 -4.55
CA SER A 354 28.36 4.96 -3.72
C SER A 354 29.22 5.68 -2.67
N ALA A 355 30.14 4.97 -2.02
CA ALA A 355 31.06 5.56 -1.05
C ALA A 355 32.06 6.53 -1.72
N CYS A 356 32.63 6.14 -2.87
CA CYS A 356 33.51 7.01 -3.64
C CYS A 356 32.80 8.30 -4.09
N TYR A 357 31.54 8.19 -4.53
CA TYR A 357 30.72 9.36 -4.84
C TYR A 357 30.56 10.27 -3.62
N GLN A 358 30.20 9.73 -2.46
CA GLN A 358 30.05 10.50 -1.22
C GLN A 358 31.34 11.20 -0.81
N ASP A 359 32.49 10.52 -0.86
CA ASP A 359 33.80 11.11 -0.59
C ASP A 359 34.07 12.30 -1.52
N LYS A 360 33.75 12.16 -2.82
CA LYS A 360 33.95 13.23 -3.81
C LYS A 360 32.98 14.39 -3.66
N VAL A 361 31.74 14.14 -3.27
CA VAL A 361 30.77 15.21 -2.96
C VAL A 361 31.20 15.96 -1.72
N LEU A 362 31.64 15.26 -0.66
CA LEU A 362 32.15 15.88 0.55
C LEU A 362 33.38 16.76 0.26
N GLU A 363 34.36 16.23 -0.50
CA GLU A 363 35.58 16.95 -0.88
C GLU A 363 35.28 18.26 -1.63
N LYS A 364 34.29 18.25 -2.53
CA LYS A 364 33.96 19.40 -3.38
C LYS A 364 32.98 20.39 -2.77
N CYS A 365 31.98 19.89 -2.05
CA CYS A 365 30.81 20.67 -1.63
C CYS A 365 30.79 20.93 -0.11
N GLY A 366 31.58 20.20 0.69
CA GLY A 366 31.58 20.30 2.15
C GLY A 366 30.38 19.64 2.84
N CYS A 367 29.54 18.92 2.09
CA CYS A 367 28.43 18.13 2.61
C CYS A 367 28.30 16.81 1.83
N MET A 368 27.53 15.85 2.37
CA MET A 368 27.25 14.55 1.76
C MET A 368 25.81 14.51 1.22
N ASP A 369 25.57 13.72 0.17
CA ASP A 369 24.25 13.60 -0.46
C ASP A 369 23.33 12.73 0.41
N ALA A 370 22.20 13.29 0.84
CA ALA A 370 21.28 12.68 1.79
C ALA A 370 20.62 11.38 1.31
N ARG A 371 20.69 11.07 0.01
CA ARG A 371 20.09 9.86 -0.58
C ARG A 371 20.94 8.61 -0.37
N TYR A 372 22.21 8.74 0.02
CA TYR A 372 23.07 7.59 0.29
C TYR A 372 23.57 7.58 1.72
N LYS A 373 24.02 6.40 2.15
CA LYS A 373 24.71 6.22 3.43
C LYS A 373 25.97 7.09 3.49
N LYS A 374 26.24 7.63 4.68
CA LYS A 374 27.34 8.55 4.98
C LYS A 374 28.23 7.97 6.07
N ALA A 375 29.39 8.60 6.28
CA ALA A 375 30.20 8.35 7.47
C ALA A 375 29.41 8.74 8.73
N ASP A 376 29.46 7.89 9.75
CA ASP A 376 28.92 8.20 11.09
C ASP A 376 29.71 9.31 11.80
#